data_AF-A0A1A8EFF8-F1
#
_entry.id   AF-A0A1A8EFF8-F1
#
_cell.length_a   1.000
_cell.length_b   1.000
_cell.length_c   1.000
_cell.angle_alpha   90.00
_cell.angle_beta   90.00
_cell.angle_gamma   90.00
#
_symmetry.space_group_name_H-M   'P 1'
#
loop_
_entity.id
_entity.type
_entity.pdbx_description
1 polymer ?
#
loop_
_entity_poly.entity_id
_entity_poly.type
_entity_poly.pdbx_seq_one_letter_code
_entity_poly.pdbx_strand_id
1 'polypeptide(L)'
;LLPTDFRYVAVDLPGHGFSSHRPPGIMYNFPSYVMDVRRVVEALKWSKFSIIGHSMGGNIAGVFSAVFPEMVDAVVLLDSFGFLPTDLKKIPVIIRQGFDEMIEFEKQPKEKTTRVYTYEKAVERLLAGNDSLTEQSAKVLLERGLVQVEGGFVFSRDFRLNLKNVVRNTVEQCLDMQSKIQAPVLVLLAEGGFEQKFLEPEQKKCFTVILQAYRNRNHTVVSVPGDHHVHLNNPEVVAPLVSDFLQNKASSHSSRLKDAHTPKL
;
A
#
# COMPACT_ATOMS: atom_id res chain seq x y z
N LEU A 1 -9.36 -17.39 -3.13
CA LEU A 1 -8.93 -17.79 -1.76
C LEU A 1 -9.56 -16.92 -0.69
N LEU A 2 -9.77 -15.62 -0.93
CA LEU A 2 -10.56 -14.80 -0.02
C LEU A 2 -12.05 -15.20 -0.04
N PRO A 3 -12.81 -14.89 1.03
CA PRO A 3 -14.21 -15.29 1.15
C PRO A 3 -15.12 -14.59 0.13
N THR A 4 -16.19 -15.26 -0.30
CA THR A 4 -17.09 -14.74 -1.34
C THR A 4 -18.22 -13.86 -0.82
N ASP A 5 -18.37 -13.75 0.49
CA ASP A 5 -19.37 -12.93 1.20
C ASP A 5 -18.99 -11.44 1.29
N PHE A 6 -17.77 -11.08 0.86
CA PHE A 6 -17.34 -9.68 0.77
C PHE A 6 -17.37 -9.16 -0.66
N ARG A 7 -17.62 -7.86 -0.78
CA ARG A 7 -17.41 -7.11 -2.03
C ARG A 7 -16.02 -6.48 -2.01
N TYR A 8 -15.15 -6.94 -2.91
CA TYR A 8 -13.80 -6.38 -3.06
C TYR A 8 -13.76 -5.31 -4.15
N VAL A 9 -13.03 -4.22 -3.87
CA VAL A 9 -12.69 -3.20 -4.87
C VAL A 9 -11.18 -3.03 -4.85
N ALA A 10 -10.51 -3.54 -5.89
CA ALA A 10 -9.09 -3.32 -6.12
C ALA A 10 -8.89 -2.05 -6.94
N VAL A 11 -8.16 -1.09 -6.39
CA VAL A 11 -8.00 0.26 -6.96
C VAL A 11 -6.62 0.40 -7.56
N ASP A 12 -6.56 0.75 -8.84
CA ASP A 12 -5.35 1.31 -9.42
C ASP A 12 -5.19 2.76 -8.91
N LEU A 13 -4.13 3.05 -8.18
CA LEU A 13 -3.83 4.42 -7.74
C LEU A 13 -3.38 5.28 -8.93
N PRO A 14 -3.52 6.62 -8.88
CA PRO A 14 -3.01 7.49 -9.95
C PRO A 14 -1.56 7.18 -10.32
N GLY A 15 -1.27 7.19 -11.61
CA GLY A 15 0.04 6.81 -12.15
C GLY A 15 0.31 5.30 -12.20
N HIS A 16 -0.63 4.45 -11.77
CA HIS A 16 -0.52 2.99 -11.82
C HIS A 16 -1.66 2.39 -12.64
N GLY A 17 -1.44 1.20 -13.19
CA GLY A 17 -2.47 0.43 -13.86
C GLY A 17 -3.16 1.22 -14.97
N PHE A 18 -4.49 1.25 -14.95
CA PHE A 18 -5.30 2.05 -15.89
C PHE A 18 -5.79 3.38 -15.32
N SER A 19 -5.35 3.75 -14.11
CA SER A 19 -5.67 5.05 -13.55
C SER A 19 -4.86 6.17 -14.18
N SER A 20 -5.50 7.33 -14.33
CA SER A 20 -4.86 8.49 -14.95
C SER A 20 -3.59 8.91 -14.22
N HIS A 21 -2.62 9.38 -14.99
CA HIS A 21 -1.44 10.03 -14.45
C HIS A 21 -1.83 11.39 -13.86
N ARG A 22 -1.04 11.90 -12.91
CA ARG A 22 -1.19 13.29 -12.45
C ARG A 22 -0.84 14.27 -13.57
N PRO A 23 -1.38 15.51 -13.56
CA PRO A 23 -0.96 16.54 -14.51
C PRO A 23 0.56 16.81 -14.45
N PRO A 24 1.17 17.33 -15.52
CA PRO A 24 2.56 17.80 -15.49
C PRO A 24 2.83 18.78 -14.34
N GLY A 25 4.02 18.75 -13.77
CA GLY A 25 4.39 19.58 -12.61
C GLY A 25 3.90 19.07 -11.25
N ILE A 26 2.99 18.10 -11.22
CA ILE A 26 2.47 17.55 -9.97
C ILE A 26 3.28 16.32 -9.53
N MET A 27 3.83 16.37 -8.32
CA MET A 27 4.51 15.26 -7.68
C MET A 27 3.52 14.25 -7.07
N TYR A 28 3.91 12.99 -7.03
CA TYR A 28 3.18 11.95 -6.29
C TYR A 28 3.61 11.98 -4.82
N ASN A 29 2.67 12.30 -3.93
CA ASN A 29 2.89 12.35 -2.49
C ASN A 29 1.83 11.51 -1.74
N PHE A 30 2.20 10.99 -0.58
CA PHE A 30 1.33 10.11 0.22
C PHE A 30 0.00 10.73 0.62
N PRO A 31 -0.07 11.99 1.12
CA PRO A 31 -1.35 12.61 1.43
C PRO A 31 -2.31 12.67 0.24
N SER A 32 -1.79 12.88 -0.97
CA SER A 32 -2.62 12.88 -2.18
C SER A 32 -3.22 11.50 -2.46
N TYR A 33 -2.48 10.41 -2.22
CA TYR A 33 -3.02 9.06 -2.36
C TYR A 33 -4.12 8.75 -1.33
N VAL A 34 -3.94 9.20 -0.09
CA VAL A 34 -4.98 9.08 0.95
C VAL A 34 -6.26 9.80 0.51
N MET A 35 -6.11 11.00 -0.08
CA MET A 35 -7.24 11.74 -0.66
C MET A 35 -7.88 11.02 -1.86
N ASP A 36 -7.09 10.35 -2.70
CA ASP A 36 -7.67 9.55 -3.80
C ASP A 36 -8.50 8.37 -3.28
N VAL A 37 -8.03 7.66 -2.24
CA VAL A 37 -8.83 6.62 -1.59
C VAL A 37 -10.12 7.22 -1.03
N ARG A 38 -10.08 8.39 -0.40
CA ARG A 38 -11.29 9.09 0.09
C ARG A 38 -12.26 9.40 -1.06
N ARG A 39 -11.78 9.77 -2.24
CA ARG A 39 -12.60 10.01 -3.44
C ARG A 39 -13.23 8.74 -3.99
N VAL A 40 -12.50 7.62 -4.00
CA VAL A 40 -13.07 6.33 -4.39
C VAL A 40 -14.20 5.92 -3.45
N VAL A 41 -13.96 6.03 -2.14
CA VAL A 41 -14.97 5.73 -1.10
C VAL A 41 -16.21 6.62 -1.24
N GLU A 42 -16.01 7.92 -1.54
CA GLU A 42 -17.12 8.85 -1.84
C GLU A 42 -17.93 8.39 -3.05
N ALA A 43 -17.26 8.06 -4.16
CA ALA A 43 -17.92 7.64 -5.40
C ALA A 43 -18.70 6.33 -5.23
N LEU A 44 -18.18 5.41 -4.40
CA LEU A 44 -18.86 4.17 -4.03
C LEU A 44 -19.99 4.37 -3.02
N LYS A 45 -20.10 5.57 -2.43
CA LYS A 45 -21.06 5.92 -1.37
C LYS A 45 -20.95 4.99 -0.15
N TRP A 46 -19.72 4.64 0.21
CA TRP A 46 -19.45 3.81 1.38
C TRP A 46 -19.23 4.70 2.61
N SER A 47 -20.03 4.48 3.65
CA SER A 47 -19.84 5.14 4.94
C SER A 47 -18.85 4.40 5.84
N LYS A 48 -18.73 3.08 5.66
CA LYS A 48 -17.82 2.20 6.38
C LYS A 48 -17.29 1.10 5.46
N PHE A 49 -16.03 0.73 5.63
CA PHE A 49 -15.39 -0.33 4.84
C PHE A 49 -14.15 -0.90 5.55
N SER A 50 -13.68 -2.07 5.10
CA SER A 50 -12.36 -2.60 5.49
C SER A 50 -11.33 -2.27 4.41
N ILE A 51 -10.09 -1.98 4.81
CA ILE A 51 -9.01 -1.64 3.89
C ILE A 51 -7.86 -2.64 3.97
N ILE A 52 -7.40 -3.11 2.80
CA ILE A 52 -6.25 -3.99 2.66
C ILE A 52 -5.20 -3.25 1.84
N GLY A 53 -3.97 -3.17 2.36
CA GLY A 53 -2.89 -2.46 1.70
C GLY A 53 -1.59 -3.25 1.74
N HIS A 54 -0.96 -3.41 0.56
CA HIS A 54 0.37 -3.99 0.42
C HIS A 54 1.42 -2.90 0.27
N SER A 55 2.57 -3.02 0.94
CA SER A 55 3.73 -2.13 0.77
C SER A 55 3.35 -0.64 0.88
N MET A 56 3.48 0.14 -0.22
CA MET A 56 3.01 1.53 -0.32
C MET A 56 1.51 1.67 -0.02
N GLY A 57 0.68 0.76 -0.55
CA GLY A 57 -0.75 0.68 -0.26
C GLY A 57 -1.02 0.42 1.23
N GLY A 58 -0.15 -0.32 1.91
CA GLY A 58 -0.22 -0.51 3.36
C GLY A 58 0.00 0.79 4.12
N ASN A 59 1.00 1.59 3.71
CA ASN A 59 1.23 2.92 4.28
C ASN A 59 0.05 3.87 4.03
N ILE A 60 -0.55 3.83 2.84
CA ILE A 60 -1.76 4.60 2.53
C ILE A 60 -2.92 4.15 3.42
N ALA A 61 -3.10 2.84 3.61
CA ALA A 61 -4.15 2.28 4.45
C ALA A 61 -3.98 2.68 5.92
N GLY A 62 -2.76 2.63 6.46
CA GLY A 62 -2.46 3.07 7.83
C GLY A 62 -2.79 4.56 8.04
N VAL A 63 -2.32 5.44 7.14
CA VAL A 63 -2.60 6.87 7.21
C VAL A 63 -4.09 7.17 7.03
N PHE A 64 -4.77 6.53 6.06
CA PHE A 64 -6.21 6.72 5.88
C PHE A 64 -6.98 6.35 7.15
N SER A 65 -6.65 5.22 7.77
CA SER A 65 -7.31 4.73 8.98
C SER A 65 -7.03 5.57 10.22
N ALA A 66 -5.95 6.34 10.22
CA ALA A 66 -5.64 7.32 11.26
C ALA A 66 -6.40 8.64 11.06
N VAL A 67 -6.59 9.07 9.81
CA VAL A 67 -7.22 10.35 9.46
C VAL A 67 -8.75 10.27 9.45
N PHE A 68 -9.31 9.13 9.01
CA PHE A 68 -10.75 8.86 8.93
C PHE A 68 -11.13 7.60 9.72
N PRO A 69 -10.81 7.52 11.03
CA PRO A 69 -10.94 6.29 11.80
C PRO A 69 -12.40 5.78 11.88
N GLU A 70 -13.38 6.67 11.81
CA GLU A 70 -14.80 6.34 11.83
C GLU A 70 -15.30 5.59 10.59
N MET A 71 -14.56 5.69 9.48
CA MET A 71 -14.91 5.07 8.19
C MET A 71 -14.36 3.65 8.05
N VAL A 72 -13.50 3.19 8.96
CA VAL A 72 -12.74 1.94 8.78
C VAL A 72 -13.18 0.88 9.79
N ASP A 73 -13.60 -0.28 9.29
CA ASP A 73 -14.02 -1.42 10.12
C ASP A 73 -12.88 -2.38 10.45
N ALA A 74 -11.91 -2.52 9.55
CA ALA A 74 -10.71 -3.33 9.73
C ALA A 74 -9.58 -2.88 8.80
N VAL A 75 -8.34 -3.05 9.23
CA VAL A 75 -7.14 -2.75 8.45
C VAL A 75 -6.29 -4.00 8.30
N VAL A 76 -5.88 -4.33 7.08
CA VAL A 76 -4.93 -5.41 6.79
C VAL A 76 -3.72 -4.81 6.09
N LEU A 77 -2.56 -4.96 6.71
CA LEU A 77 -1.28 -4.50 6.20
C LEU A 77 -0.46 -5.71 5.74
N LEU A 78 -0.22 -5.80 4.43
CA LEU A 78 0.53 -6.88 3.81
C LEU A 78 1.96 -6.40 3.55
N ASP A 79 2.89 -7.00 4.26
CA ASP A 79 4.33 -6.71 4.26
C ASP A 79 4.63 -5.20 4.30
N SER A 80 3.97 -4.54 5.25
CA SER A 80 3.99 -3.09 5.47
C SER A 80 3.70 -2.78 6.93
N PHE A 81 4.26 -1.67 7.42
CA PHE A 81 4.08 -1.21 8.80
C PHE A 81 2.93 -0.20 8.94
N GLY A 82 2.30 0.20 7.83
CA GLY A 82 1.25 1.21 7.81
C GLY A 82 1.77 2.65 7.91
N PHE A 83 3.05 2.82 8.29
CA PHE A 83 3.74 4.10 8.37
C PHE A 83 5.21 3.91 8.00
N LEU A 84 5.80 4.91 7.34
CA LEU A 84 7.22 4.90 6.96
C LEU A 84 7.96 6.05 7.66
N PRO A 85 8.53 5.82 8.84
CA PRO A 85 9.24 6.84 9.59
C PRO A 85 10.55 7.23 8.89
N THR A 86 10.98 8.46 9.13
CA THR A 86 12.22 9.03 8.61
C THR A 86 12.96 9.71 9.73
N ASP A 87 14.27 9.50 9.80
CA ASP A 87 15.14 10.26 10.68
C ASP A 87 14.96 11.76 10.39
N LEU A 88 14.67 12.53 11.44
CA LEU A 88 14.48 13.98 11.38
C LEU A 88 15.60 14.69 10.62
N LYS A 89 16.86 14.27 10.82
CA LYS A 89 18.03 14.86 10.16
C LYS A 89 18.08 14.57 8.65
N LYS A 90 17.48 13.46 8.22
CA LYS A 90 17.42 13.07 6.79
C LYS A 90 16.29 13.75 6.03
N ILE A 91 15.28 14.31 6.73
CA ILE A 91 14.10 14.91 6.09
C ILE A 91 14.48 16.03 5.09
N PRO A 92 15.25 17.07 5.46
CA PRO A 92 15.59 18.15 4.51
C PRO A 92 16.40 17.63 3.31
N VAL A 93 17.27 16.65 3.52
CA VAL A 93 18.09 16.04 2.46
C VAL A 93 17.20 15.30 1.45
N ILE A 94 16.26 14.48 1.92
CA ILE A 94 15.34 13.73 1.06
C ILE A 94 14.41 14.68 0.29
N ILE A 95 13.92 15.74 0.95
CA ILE A 95 13.08 16.76 0.30
C ILE A 95 13.86 17.43 -0.83
N ARG A 96 15.09 17.88 -0.55
CA ARG A 96 15.95 18.51 -1.55
C ARG A 96 16.20 17.59 -2.73
N GLN A 97 16.56 16.33 -2.47
CA GLN A 97 16.76 15.31 -3.52
C GLN A 97 15.52 15.14 -4.39
N GLY A 98 14.33 15.00 -3.79
CA GLY A 98 13.10 14.86 -4.56
C GLY A 98 12.78 16.06 -5.44
N PHE A 99 13.05 17.28 -4.97
CA PHE A 99 12.89 18.49 -5.79
C PHE A 99 13.90 18.55 -6.94
N ASP A 100 15.17 18.27 -6.67
CA ASP A 100 16.20 18.24 -7.71
C ASP A 100 15.88 17.16 -8.76
N GLU A 101 15.47 15.96 -8.33
CA GLU A 101 15.05 14.86 -9.22
C GLU A 101 13.86 15.25 -10.12
N MET A 102 12.88 15.99 -9.59
CA MET A 102 11.73 16.46 -10.38
C MET A 102 12.14 17.51 -11.40
N ILE A 103 12.98 18.48 -11.02
CA ILE A 103 13.51 19.49 -11.95
C ILE A 103 14.29 18.81 -13.08
N GLU A 104 15.13 17.83 -12.77
CA GLU A 104 15.88 17.08 -13.78
C GLU A 104 14.98 16.21 -14.65
N PHE A 105 13.92 15.61 -14.09
CA PHE A 105 12.93 14.86 -14.86
C PHE A 105 12.21 15.76 -15.89
N GLU A 106 11.81 16.97 -15.49
CA GLU A 106 11.11 17.93 -16.36
C GLU A 106 11.96 18.46 -17.51
N LYS A 107 13.29 18.48 -17.37
CA LYS A 107 14.23 18.85 -18.44
C LYS A 107 14.35 17.77 -19.52
N GLN A 108 13.95 16.52 -19.25
CA GLN A 108 14.15 15.42 -20.19
C GLN A 108 13.14 15.49 -21.36
N PRO A 109 13.58 15.26 -22.62
CA PRO A 109 12.67 15.14 -23.75
C PRO A 109 11.68 13.99 -23.56
N LYS A 110 10.40 14.22 -23.85
CA LYS A 110 9.32 13.21 -23.74
C LYS A 110 9.59 11.94 -24.57
N GLU A 111 10.32 12.06 -25.68
CA GLU A 111 10.68 10.91 -26.53
C GLU A 111 11.64 9.94 -25.83
N LYS A 112 12.44 10.40 -24.87
CA LYS A 112 13.36 9.52 -24.11
C LYS A 112 12.64 8.65 -23.08
N THR A 113 11.41 9.03 -22.69
CA THR A 113 10.67 8.34 -21.62
C THR A 113 9.77 7.22 -22.14
N THR A 114 9.37 7.25 -23.43
CA THR A 114 8.45 6.24 -23.97
C THR A 114 9.21 5.19 -24.78
N ARG A 115 9.46 4.03 -24.17
CA ARG A 115 10.08 2.87 -24.82
C ARG A 115 9.03 1.81 -25.10
N VAL A 116 9.01 1.29 -26.33
CA VAL A 116 8.15 0.17 -26.73
C VAL A 116 8.93 -1.14 -26.54
N TYR A 117 8.27 -2.13 -25.94
CA TYR A 117 8.82 -3.43 -25.58
C TYR A 117 8.00 -4.54 -26.24
N THR A 118 8.62 -5.69 -26.51
CA THR A 118 7.85 -6.94 -26.62
C THR A 118 7.32 -7.32 -25.23
N TYR A 119 6.31 -8.20 -25.18
CA TYR A 119 5.77 -8.65 -23.89
C TYR A 119 6.85 -9.34 -23.05
N GLU A 120 7.68 -10.19 -23.66
CA GLU A 120 8.76 -10.91 -23.00
C GLU A 120 9.81 -9.95 -22.43
N LYS A 121 10.17 -8.89 -23.18
CA LYS A 121 11.09 -7.85 -22.68
C LYS A 121 10.48 -7.02 -21.57
N ALA A 122 9.16 -6.82 -21.55
CA ALA A 122 8.49 -6.18 -20.42
C ALA A 122 8.52 -7.07 -19.17
N VAL A 123 8.30 -8.38 -19.31
CA VAL A 123 8.43 -9.36 -18.21
C VAL A 123 9.85 -9.36 -17.65
N GLU A 124 10.87 -9.52 -18.50
CA GLU A 124 12.28 -9.46 -18.10
C GLU A 124 12.59 -8.15 -17.36
N ARG A 125 12.13 -7.01 -17.89
CA ARG A 125 12.37 -5.70 -17.29
C ARG A 125 11.72 -5.53 -15.92
N LEU A 126 10.51 -6.08 -15.74
CA LEU A 126 9.81 -6.04 -14.46
C LEU A 126 10.52 -6.90 -13.41
N LEU A 127 10.90 -8.14 -13.76
CA LEU A 127 11.62 -9.06 -12.89
C LEU A 127 13.00 -8.51 -12.49
N ALA A 128 13.74 -7.92 -13.43
CA ALA A 128 15.04 -7.31 -13.14
C ALA A 128 14.98 -6.15 -12.13
N GLY A 129 13.83 -5.49 -12.00
CA GLY A 129 13.60 -4.43 -11.01
C GLY A 129 13.00 -4.92 -9.68
N ASN A 130 12.58 -6.19 -9.61
CA ASN A 130 11.81 -6.73 -8.50
C ASN A 130 12.26 -8.17 -8.21
N ASP A 131 13.32 -8.27 -7.41
CA ASP A 131 13.95 -9.49 -6.92
C ASP A 131 13.00 -10.54 -6.31
N SER A 132 11.89 -10.09 -5.74
CA SER A 132 10.90 -10.95 -5.09
C SER A 132 9.81 -11.48 -6.02
N LEU A 133 9.63 -10.95 -7.24
CA LEU A 133 8.52 -11.40 -8.09
C LEU A 133 8.84 -12.73 -8.78
N THR A 134 7.89 -13.67 -8.77
CA THR A 134 7.91 -14.80 -9.70
C THR A 134 7.50 -14.35 -11.10
N GLU A 135 7.87 -15.13 -12.12
CA GLU A 135 7.44 -14.86 -13.51
C GLU A 135 5.91 -14.86 -13.65
N GLN A 136 5.22 -15.77 -12.95
CA GLN A 136 3.75 -15.84 -12.96
C GLN A 136 3.14 -14.56 -12.37
N SER A 137 3.62 -14.13 -11.20
CA SER A 137 3.17 -12.89 -10.56
C SER A 137 3.48 -11.66 -11.43
N ALA A 138 4.64 -11.63 -12.09
CA ALA A 138 4.98 -10.57 -13.04
C ALA A 138 3.96 -10.51 -14.19
N LYS A 139 3.56 -11.64 -14.77
CA LYS A 139 2.53 -11.69 -15.82
C LYS A 139 1.19 -11.15 -15.32
N VAL A 140 0.75 -11.53 -14.12
CA VAL A 140 -0.48 -10.99 -13.51
C VAL A 140 -0.42 -9.46 -13.37
N LEU A 141 0.70 -8.91 -12.89
CA LEU A 141 0.87 -7.47 -12.78
C LEU A 141 0.87 -6.77 -14.14
N LEU A 142 1.44 -7.39 -15.17
CA LEU A 142 1.54 -6.81 -16.51
C LEU A 142 0.21 -6.78 -17.28
N GLU A 143 -0.80 -7.55 -16.87
CA GLU A 143 -2.17 -7.44 -17.41
C GLU A 143 -2.75 -6.03 -17.25
N ARG A 144 -2.33 -5.31 -16.20
CA ARG A 144 -2.67 -3.89 -15.97
C ARG A 144 -1.46 -2.96 -16.07
N GLY A 145 -0.25 -3.52 -16.02
CA GLY A 145 1.01 -2.80 -16.07
C GLY A 145 1.46 -2.39 -17.46
N LEU A 146 0.79 -2.86 -18.52
CA LEU A 146 1.12 -2.58 -19.91
C LEU A 146 -0.07 -2.00 -20.68
N VAL A 147 0.24 -1.15 -21.66
CA VAL A 147 -0.69 -0.68 -22.69
C VAL A 147 -0.16 -1.15 -24.04
N GLN A 148 -1.00 -1.78 -24.84
CA GLN A 148 -0.66 -2.17 -26.20
C GLN A 148 -0.61 -0.94 -27.11
N VAL A 149 0.44 -0.84 -27.91
CA VAL A 149 0.68 0.23 -28.89
C VAL A 149 1.17 -0.37 -30.21
N GLU A 150 1.33 0.45 -31.25
CA GLU A 150 1.98 0.00 -32.48
C GLU A 150 3.40 -0.51 -32.18
N GLY A 151 3.69 -1.73 -32.65
CA GLY A 151 5.01 -2.35 -32.46
C GLY A 151 5.25 -3.03 -31.10
N GLY A 152 4.30 -3.02 -30.15
CA GLY A 152 4.44 -3.76 -28.90
C GLY A 152 3.67 -3.17 -27.72
N PHE A 153 4.37 -2.99 -26.59
CA PHE A 153 3.80 -2.55 -25.32
C PHE A 153 4.62 -1.43 -24.68
N VAL A 154 3.92 -0.53 -24.00
CA VAL A 154 4.54 0.46 -23.10
C VAL A 154 4.08 0.20 -21.67
N PHE A 155 4.92 0.50 -20.68
CA PHE A 155 4.49 0.44 -19.28
C PHE A 155 3.44 1.52 -19.02
N SER A 156 2.33 1.14 -18.41
CA SER A 156 1.24 2.06 -18.05
C SER A 156 1.60 3.02 -16.92
N ARG A 157 2.62 2.66 -16.12
CA ARG A 157 3.04 3.45 -14.96
C ARG A 157 3.66 4.79 -15.34
N ASP A 158 3.44 5.78 -14.49
CA ASP A 158 4.12 7.07 -14.59
C ASP A 158 5.55 6.99 -14.03
N PHE A 159 6.55 7.45 -14.79
CA PHE A 159 7.95 7.40 -14.35
C PHE A 159 8.25 8.29 -13.14
N ARG A 160 7.43 9.32 -12.88
CA ARG A 160 7.56 10.18 -11.70
C ARG A 160 7.33 9.43 -10.39
N LEU A 161 6.76 8.23 -10.44
CA LEU A 161 6.64 7.34 -9.28
C LEU A 161 7.98 6.89 -8.72
N ASN A 162 9.06 6.95 -9.52
CA ASN A 162 10.41 6.59 -9.07
C ASN A 162 11.12 7.73 -8.32
N LEU A 163 10.57 8.95 -8.34
CA LEU A 163 11.16 10.10 -7.67
C LEU A 163 10.93 10.01 -6.16
N LYS A 164 11.80 10.65 -5.36
CA LYS A 164 11.65 10.65 -3.91
C LYS A 164 10.34 11.32 -3.48
N ASN A 165 9.60 10.63 -2.62
CA ASN A 165 8.49 11.24 -1.90
C ASN A 165 9.03 12.30 -0.91
N VAL A 166 8.64 13.55 -1.14
CA VAL A 166 9.06 14.72 -0.36
C VAL A 166 8.26 14.93 0.94
N VAL A 167 7.12 14.23 1.13
CA VAL A 167 6.37 14.30 2.39
C VAL A 167 6.84 13.19 3.31
N ARG A 168 7.59 13.55 4.36
CA ARG A 168 8.19 12.62 5.32
C ARG A 168 7.63 12.86 6.72
N ASN A 169 7.54 11.78 7.51
CA ASN A 169 7.12 11.83 8.91
C ASN A 169 8.22 11.28 9.81
N THR A 170 8.39 11.87 10.99
CA THR A 170 9.22 11.28 12.04
C THR A 170 8.54 10.07 12.66
N VAL A 171 9.27 9.29 13.45
CA VAL A 171 8.68 8.14 14.16
C VAL A 171 7.60 8.59 15.15
N GLU A 172 7.77 9.73 15.81
CA GLU A 172 6.80 10.30 16.75
C GLU A 172 5.49 10.67 16.04
N GLN A 173 5.57 11.29 14.86
CA GLN A 173 4.39 11.60 14.04
C GLN A 173 3.69 10.33 13.57
N CYS A 174 4.45 9.31 13.16
CA CYS A 174 3.90 8.01 12.79
C CYS A 174 3.17 7.35 13.97
N LEU A 175 3.74 7.39 15.18
CA LEU A 175 3.13 6.81 16.38
C LEU A 175 1.88 7.57 16.82
N ASP A 176 1.86 8.90 16.73
CA ASP A 176 0.66 9.67 17.03
C ASP A 176 -0.47 9.34 16.05
N MET A 177 -0.19 9.29 14.73
CA MET A 177 -1.18 8.86 13.74
C MET A 177 -1.65 7.43 13.99
N GLN A 178 -0.73 6.48 14.21
CA GLN A 178 -1.06 5.10 14.54
C GLN A 178 -1.98 5.03 15.76
N SER A 179 -1.79 5.90 16.75
CA SER A 179 -2.63 5.96 17.94
C SER A 179 -4.08 6.39 17.68
N LYS A 180 -4.37 7.00 16.53
CA LYS A 180 -5.73 7.41 16.14
C LYS A 180 -6.52 6.28 15.47
N ILE A 181 -5.86 5.20 15.05
CA ILE A 181 -6.54 4.05 14.46
C ILE A 181 -7.44 3.41 15.52
N GLN A 182 -8.74 3.35 15.21
CA GLN A 182 -9.78 2.73 16.05
C GLN A 182 -10.10 1.30 15.60
N ALA A 183 -9.95 1.04 14.31
CA ALA A 183 -10.19 -0.27 13.72
C ALA A 183 -9.17 -1.31 14.22
N PRO A 184 -9.55 -2.59 14.35
CA PRO A 184 -8.58 -3.67 14.48
C PRO A 184 -7.65 -3.70 13.27
N VAL A 185 -6.37 -3.99 13.54
CA VAL A 185 -5.32 -4.07 12.51
C VAL A 185 -4.73 -5.48 12.52
N LEU A 186 -4.60 -6.07 11.33
CA LEU A 186 -3.76 -7.22 11.05
C LEU A 186 -2.52 -6.74 10.31
N VAL A 187 -1.35 -6.88 10.92
CA VAL A 187 -0.05 -6.68 10.29
C VAL A 187 0.52 -8.06 9.96
N LEU A 188 0.72 -8.34 8.68
CA LEU A 188 1.33 -9.56 8.19
C LEU A 188 2.66 -9.21 7.53
N LEU A 189 3.76 -9.73 8.06
CA LEU A 189 5.11 -9.50 7.54
C LEU A 189 5.67 -10.78 6.93
N ALA A 190 6.34 -10.67 5.80
CA ALA A 190 7.06 -11.80 5.21
C ALA A 190 8.47 -11.89 5.79
N GLU A 191 8.94 -13.10 6.09
CA GLU A 191 10.28 -13.33 6.67
C GLU A 191 11.41 -12.79 5.76
N GLY A 192 11.28 -12.98 4.44
CA GLY A 192 12.13 -12.40 3.40
C GLY A 192 11.58 -11.09 2.82
N GLY A 193 10.75 -10.37 3.58
CA GLY A 193 9.96 -9.23 3.13
C GLY A 193 10.65 -7.86 3.21
N PHE A 194 9.82 -6.83 3.26
CA PHE A 194 10.17 -5.41 3.20
C PHE A 194 11.17 -5.00 4.27
N GLU A 195 11.05 -5.56 5.48
CA GLU A 195 11.95 -5.28 6.59
C GLU A 195 13.42 -5.58 6.25
N GLN A 196 13.68 -6.63 5.46
CA GLN A 196 15.04 -7.02 5.07
C GLN A 196 15.72 -6.01 4.15
N LYS A 197 14.95 -5.12 3.50
CA LYS A 197 15.49 -4.05 2.64
C LYS A 197 16.12 -2.91 3.44
N PHE A 198 15.93 -2.88 4.75
CA PHE A 198 16.52 -1.86 5.62
C PHE A 198 17.70 -2.45 6.39
N LEU A 199 18.90 -1.94 6.15
CA LEU A 199 20.11 -2.40 6.82
C LEU A 199 20.49 -1.51 8.01
N GLU A 200 20.05 -0.25 8.00
CA GLU A 200 20.40 0.73 9.03
C GLU A 200 19.73 0.38 10.39
N PRO A 201 20.51 0.22 11.47
CA PRO A 201 19.98 -0.12 12.79
C PRO A 201 18.90 0.84 13.30
N GLU A 202 19.04 2.13 13.03
CA GLU A 202 18.10 3.17 13.45
C GLU A 202 16.73 3.01 12.76
N GLN A 203 16.72 2.62 11.48
CA GLN A 203 15.48 2.37 10.75
C GLN A 203 14.78 1.11 11.28
N LYS A 204 15.54 0.03 11.51
CA LYS A 204 15.01 -1.19 12.13
C LYS A 204 14.40 -0.89 13.50
N LYS A 205 15.08 -0.09 14.32
CA LYS A 205 14.58 0.33 15.63
C LYS A 205 13.23 1.05 15.50
N CYS A 206 13.05 1.92 14.51
CA CYS A 206 11.77 2.61 14.29
C CYS A 206 10.64 1.62 13.96
N PHE A 207 10.91 0.61 13.12
CA PHE A 207 9.92 -0.42 12.80
C PHE A 207 9.57 -1.29 14.01
N THR A 208 10.56 -1.68 14.81
CA THR A 208 10.32 -2.39 16.08
C THR A 208 9.37 -1.62 17.00
N VAL A 209 9.58 -0.31 17.13
CA VAL A 209 8.72 0.55 17.95
C VAL A 209 7.29 0.62 17.39
N ILE A 210 7.12 0.76 16.07
CA ILE A 210 5.80 0.76 15.42
C ILE A 210 5.08 -0.59 15.63
N LEU A 211 5.77 -1.72 15.47
CA LEU A 211 5.19 -3.05 15.70
C LEU A 211 4.81 -3.26 17.16
N GLN A 212 5.65 -2.80 18.09
CA GLN A 212 5.34 -2.87 19.52
C GLN A 212 4.11 -2.03 19.86
N ALA A 213 3.96 -0.85 19.27
CA ALA A 213 2.77 -0.02 19.44
C ALA A 213 1.48 -0.70 18.94
N TYR A 214 1.55 -1.46 17.85
CA TYR A 214 0.41 -2.29 17.42
C TYR A 214 0.06 -3.35 18.46
N ARG A 215 1.06 -4.11 18.94
CA ARG A 215 0.86 -5.17 19.94
C ARG A 215 0.29 -4.63 21.26
N ASN A 216 0.79 -3.50 21.73
CA ASN A 216 0.33 -2.84 22.96
C ASN A 216 -1.15 -2.40 22.90
N ARG A 217 -1.71 -2.26 21.69
CA ARG A 217 -3.13 -1.91 21.46
C ARG A 217 -3.98 -3.11 21.05
N ASN A 218 -3.49 -4.33 21.30
CA ASN A 218 -4.15 -5.60 20.96
C ASN A 218 -4.44 -5.76 19.45
N HIS A 219 -3.61 -5.17 18.59
CA HIS A 219 -3.63 -5.47 17.17
C HIS A 219 -2.83 -6.74 16.87
N THR A 220 -3.20 -7.44 15.80
CA THR A 220 -2.59 -8.71 15.41
C THR A 220 -1.35 -8.44 14.57
N VAL A 221 -0.20 -8.99 14.95
CA VAL A 221 1.05 -8.92 14.18
C VAL A 221 1.56 -10.34 13.99
N VAL A 222 1.65 -10.79 12.74
CA VAL A 222 2.08 -12.15 12.37
C VAL A 222 3.20 -12.10 11.34
N SER A 223 4.08 -13.10 11.40
CA SER A 223 5.10 -13.34 10.38
C SER A 223 4.71 -14.57 9.56
N VAL A 224 5.00 -14.55 8.27
CA VAL A 224 4.75 -15.68 7.36
C VAL A 224 5.98 -15.98 6.50
N PRO A 225 6.18 -17.24 6.09
CA PRO A 225 7.21 -17.57 5.12
C PRO A 225 6.90 -16.92 3.77
N GLY A 226 7.94 -16.41 3.11
CA GLY A 226 7.84 -15.80 1.78
C GLY A 226 8.62 -14.51 1.64
N ASP A 227 8.29 -13.75 0.61
CA ASP A 227 8.96 -12.52 0.20
C ASP A 227 8.02 -11.30 0.21
N HIS A 228 8.51 -10.16 -0.26
CA HIS A 228 7.74 -8.92 -0.29
C HIS A 228 6.39 -9.03 -1.01
N HIS A 229 6.29 -9.87 -2.03
CA HIS A 229 5.10 -10.13 -2.82
C HIS A 229 4.42 -11.46 -2.43
N VAL A 230 4.59 -11.94 -1.18
CA VAL A 230 4.00 -13.20 -0.69
C VAL A 230 2.50 -13.32 -0.97
N HIS A 231 1.75 -12.22 -0.88
CA HIS A 231 0.32 -12.20 -1.17
C HIS A 231 -0.05 -12.52 -2.64
N LEU A 232 0.91 -12.41 -3.55
CA LEU A 232 0.77 -12.70 -4.98
C LEU A 232 1.50 -13.98 -5.37
N ASN A 233 2.71 -14.22 -4.84
CA ASN A 233 3.52 -15.42 -5.10
C ASN A 233 2.97 -16.67 -4.39
N ASN A 234 2.51 -16.51 -3.15
CA ASN A 234 2.06 -17.59 -2.26
C ASN A 234 0.77 -17.18 -1.53
N PRO A 235 -0.31 -16.85 -2.28
CA PRO A 235 -1.54 -16.34 -1.69
C PRO A 235 -2.18 -17.31 -0.69
N GLU A 236 -1.89 -18.61 -0.77
CA GLU A 236 -2.31 -19.66 0.17
C GLU A 236 -1.79 -19.46 1.60
N VAL A 237 -0.64 -18.81 1.76
CA VAL A 237 -0.06 -18.50 3.08
C VAL A 237 -0.74 -17.28 3.72
N VAL A 238 -1.23 -16.35 2.88
CA VAL A 238 -1.80 -15.06 3.32
C VAL A 238 -3.31 -15.13 3.46
N ALA A 239 -4.01 -15.70 2.49
CA ALA A 239 -5.46 -15.60 2.37
C ALA A 239 -6.23 -16.17 3.57
N PRO A 240 -5.86 -17.32 4.19
CA PRO A 240 -6.55 -17.81 5.37
C PRO A 240 -6.50 -16.83 6.54
N LEU A 241 -5.33 -16.25 6.82
CA LEU A 241 -5.15 -15.27 7.90
C LEU A 241 -6.00 -14.01 7.68
N VAL A 242 -6.05 -13.53 6.43
CA VAL A 242 -6.89 -12.38 6.07
C VAL A 242 -8.38 -12.73 6.18
N SER A 243 -8.77 -13.92 5.71
CA SER A 243 -10.15 -14.41 5.74
C SER A 243 -10.67 -14.50 7.18
N ASP A 244 -9.93 -15.19 8.05
CA ASP A 244 -10.27 -15.37 9.45
C ASP A 244 -10.37 -14.02 10.17
N PHE A 245 -9.44 -13.11 9.89
CA PHE A 245 -9.44 -11.78 10.48
C PHE A 245 -10.69 -10.98 10.09
N LEU A 246 -11.04 -10.95 8.80
CA LEU A 246 -12.20 -10.20 8.30
C LEU A 246 -13.53 -10.81 8.76
N GLN A 247 -13.68 -12.14 8.71
CA GLN A 247 -14.93 -12.84 9.08
C GLN A 247 -15.23 -12.76 10.58
N ASN A 248 -14.19 -12.85 11.43
CA ASN A 248 -14.35 -12.66 12.88
C ASN A 248 -14.86 -11.24 13.21
N LYS A 249 -14.52 -10.23 12.40
CA LYS A 249 -15.04 -8.87 12.57
C LYS A 249 -16.44 -8.68 12.02
N ALA A 250 -16.75 -9.23 10.86
CA ALA A 250 -18.11 -9.22 10.32
C ALA A 250 -19.12 -9.84 11.29
N SER A 251 -18.75 -10.97 11.92
CA SER A 251 -19.57 -11.64 12.94
C SER A 251 -19.79 -10.78 14.18
N SER A 252 -18.77 -10.06 14.63
CA SER A 252 -18.84 -9.16 15.80
C SER A 252 -19.67 -7.88 15.56
N HIS A 253 -19.85 -7.47 14.29
CA HIS A 253 -20.73 -6.36 13.91
C HIS A 253 -22.18 -6.82 13.78
N SER A 254 -22.41 -8.02 13.23
CA SER A 254 -23.74 -8.62 13.11
C SER A 254 -24.38 -8.89 14.48
N SER A 255 -23.61 -9.34 15.48
CA SER A 255 -24.11 -9.51 16.85
C SER A 255 -24.53 -8.19 17.51
N ARG A 256 -23.71 -7.13 17.39
CA ARG A 256 -24.04 -5.80 17.95
C ARG A 256 -25.28 -5.17 17.31
N LEU A 257 -25.51 -5.38 16.02
CA LEU A 257 -26.71 -4.89 15.33
C LEU A 257 -27.97 -5.66 15.77
N LYS A 258 -27.85 -6.96 16.03
CA LYS A 258 -28.95 -7.77 16.61
C LYS A 258 -29.29 -7.33 18.03
N ASP A 259 -28.29 -7.04 18.86
CA ASP A 259 -28.51 -6.59 20.24
C ASP A 259 -29.12 -5.17 20.30
N ALA A 260 -28.81 -4.31 19.33
CA ALA A 260 -29.38 -2.95 19.21
C ALA A 260 -30.85 -2.92 18.72
N HIS A 261 -31.42 -4.06 18.32
CA HIS A 261 -32.81 -4.18 17.85
C HIS A 261 -33.70 -5.02 18.76
N THR A 262 -33.25 -5.36 19.98
CA THR A 262 -34.14 -5.89 21.01
C THR A 262 -34.83 -4.71 21.71
N PRO A 263 -36.14 -4.45 21.52
CA PRO A 263 -36.83 -3.48 22.34
C PRO A 263 -36.79 -4.00 23.76
N LYS A 264 -36.34 -3.18 24.71
CA LYS A 264 -36.55 -3.46 26.13
C LYS A 264 -38.07 -3.52 26.34
N LEU A 265 -38.60 -4.73 26.53
CA LEU A 265 -39.89 -4.97 27.17
C LEU A 265 -39.77 -4.62 28.66
#